data_AF-A0A7S1Z3F0-F1
#
_entry.id   AF-A0A7S1Z3F0-F1
#
_cell.length_a   1.000
_cell.length_b   1.000
_cell.length_c   1.000
_cell.angle_alpha   90.00
_cell.angle_beta   90.00
_cell.angle_gamma   90.00
#
_symmetry.space_group_name_H-M   'P 1'
#
loop_
_entity.id
_entity.type
_entity.pdbx_description
1 polymer ?
#
loop_
_entity_poly.entity_id
_entity_poly.type
_entity_poly.pdbx_seq_one_letter_code
_entity_poly.pdbx_strand_id
1 'polypeptide(L)'
;DKIMRLPNEVKAAMKVAACFGSHCDGSLLRLVESGAVAEVTDVSDGGASVDEGGAGEPELIRMLEFAIHEGLMDKVGPVFRFSHDQIQLAAYSLIPELKRGAWHLRLGDLLLENASPSVLEEMLFVVVDQLNRGRALIEDDVDKRLDLAKLNMRAGKKAISSATFTSAASYLKEGILLLPPNHWNDDY
;
A
#
# COMPACT_ATOMS: atom_id res chain seq x y z
N ASP A 1 -9.22 -19.68 12.66
CA ASP A 1 -8.59 -19.59 11.32
C ASP A 1 -7.11 -19.93 11.33
N LYS A 2 -6.63 -20.55 10.24
CA LYS A 2 -5.23 -20.97 10.04
C LYS A 2 -4.24 -19.79 10.17
N ILE A 3 -4.65 -18.60 9.73
CA ILE A 3 -3.86 -17.35 9.85
C ILE A 3 -3.47 -17.00 11.28
N MET A 4 -4.35 -17.21 12.28
CA MET A 4 -4.09 -16.80 13.67
C MET A 4 -2.97 -17.60 14.33
N ARG A 5 -2.62 -18.77 13.76
CA ARG A 5 -1.56 -19.66 14.26
C ARG A 5 -0.19 -19.39 13.64
N LEU A 6 -0.11 -18.48 12.67
CA LEU A 6 1.15 -18.14 12.01
C LEU A 6 2.03 -17.27 12.91
N PRO A 7 3.36 -17.30 12.72
CA PRO A 7 4.29 -16.36 13.33
C PRO A 7 3.89 -14.90 13.09
N ASN A 8 4.29 -14.01 14.00
CA ASN A 8 3.90 -12.60 13.94
C ASN A 8 4.45 -11.90 12.69
N GLU A 9 5.64 -12.29 12.25
CA GLU A 9 6.34 -11.81 11.07
C GLU A 9 5.59 -12.19 9.79
N VAL A 10 5.10 -13.44 9.72
CA VAL A 10 4.27 -13.92 8.60
C VAL A 10 2.93 -13.18 8.57
N LYS A 11 2.28 -13.00 9.72
CA LYS A 11 1.05 -12.19 9.82
C LYS A 11 1.30 -10.75 9.41
N ALA A 12 2.45 -10.16 9.77
CA ALA A 12 2.83 -8.81 9.37
C ALA A 12 2.96 -8.67 7.86
N ALA A 13 3.67 -9.59 7.20
CA ALA A 13 3.79 -9.60 5.75
C ALA A 13 2.44 -9.80 5.05
N MET A 14 1.60 -10.70 5.57
CA MET A 14 0.25 -10.91 5.04
C MET A 14 -0.65 -9.68 5.20
N LYS A 15 -0.55 -8.92 6.31
CA LYS A 15 -1.26 -7.64 6.49
C LYS A 15 -0.87 -6.64 5.40
N VAL A 16 0.43 -6.48 5.14
CA VAL A 16 0.95 -5.59 4.08
C VAL A 16 0.43 -6.02 2.70
N ALA A 17 0.57 -7.31 2.36
CA ALA A 17 0.07 -7.84 1.09
C ALA A 17 -1.45 -7.61 0.93
N ALA A 18 -2.22 -7.78 2.01
CA ALA A 18 -3.67 -7.61 1.98
C ALA A 18 -4.11 -6.16 1.75
N CYS A 19 -3.29 -5.17 2.11
CA CYS A 19 -3.54 -3.76 1.78
C CYS A 19 -3.50 -3.50 0.26
N PHE A 20 -2.78 -4.32 -0.51
CA PHE A 20 -2.73 -4.25 -1.98
C PHE A 20 -3.85 -5.04 -2.69
N GLY A 21 -4.65 -5.80 -1.94
CA GLY A 21 -5.78 -6.57 -2.45
C GLY A 21 -5.51 -8.07 -2.53
N SER A 22 -6.17 -8.76 -3.47
CA SER A 22 -6.07 -10.22 -3.63
C SER A 22 -4.75 -10.67 -4.26
N HIS A 23 -4.06 -9.77 -4.95
CA HIS A 23 -2.74 -9.96 -5.53
C HIS A 23 -1.81 -8.79 -5.17
N CYS A 24 -0.51 -9.09 -5.07
CA CYS A 24 0.53 -8.11 -4.78
C CYS A 24 1.80 -8.47 -5.58
N ASP A 25 2.36 -7.50 -6.29
CA ASP A 25 3.62 -7.69 -7.01
C ASP A 25 4.81 -7.59 -6.03
N GLY A 26 5.78 -8.51 -6.15
CA GLY A 26 6.97 -8.53 -5.31
C GLY A 26 7.84 -7.28 -5.41
N SER A 27 7.75 -6.51 -6.49
CA SER A 27 8.39 -5.19 -6.62
C SER A 27 7.82 -4.17 -5.62
N LEU A 28 6.51 -4.19 -5.36
CA LEU A 28 5.87 -3.34 -4.34
C LEU A 28 6.39 -3.68 -2.95
N LEU A 29 6.46 -4.97 -2.64
CA LEU A 29 6.96 -5.45 -1.35
C LEU A 29 8.41 -5.03 -1.11
N ARG A 30 9.25 -5.09 -2.15
CA ARG A 30 10.65 -4.62 -2.10
C ARG A 30 10.75 -3.13 -1.80
N LEU A 31 9.90 -2.31 -2.42
CA LEU A 31 9.88 -0.86 -2.20
C LEU A 31 9.37 -0.48 -0.81
N VAL A 32 8.35 -1.18 -0.31
CA VAL A 32 7.88 -0.99 1.09
C VAL A 32 8.99 -1.38 2.06
N GLU A 33 9.75 -2.43 1.74
CA GLU A 33 10.79 -2.91 2.64
C GLU A 33 12.04 -2.03 2.68
N SER A 34 12.44 -1.46 1.55
CA SER A 34 13.58 -0.55 1.49
C SER A 34 13.39 0.73 2.33
N GLY A 35 12.14 1.13 2.57
CA GLY A 35 11.80 2.31 3.38
C GLY A 35 11.57 2.04 4.88
N ALA A 36 11.94 0.85 5.38
CA ALA A 36 11.78 0.38 6.76
C ALA A 36 10.34 -0.05 7.14
N VAL A 37 10.03 -1.32 6.89
CA VAL A 37 8.77 -2.01 7.30
C VAL A 37 8.48 -1.89 8.80
N ALA A 38 9.52 -1.76 9.63
CA ALA A 38 9.41 -1.69 11.09
C ALA A 38 8.43 -0.59 11.56
N GLU A 39 8.28 0.49 10.80
CA GLU A 39 7.34 1.57 11.13
C GLU A 39 5.88 1.27 10.73
N VAL A 40 5.66 0.40 9.73
CA VAL A 40 4.32 -0.05 9.30
C VAL A 40 3.78 -1.10 10.28
N THR A 41 4.67 -1.89 10.88
CA THR A 41 4.31 -3.07 11.67
C THR A 41 4.17 -2.82 13.17
N ASP A 42 4.58 -1.66 13.71
CA ASP A 42 4.58 -1.39 15.15
C ASP A 42 3.77 -0.16 15.59
N VAL A 43 2.54 -0.44 16.07
CA VAL A 43 2.04 0.19 17.30
C VAL A 43 1.42 -0.95 18.11
N SER A 44 2.23 -1.60 18.95
CA SER A 44 1.81 -2.43 20.10
C SER A 44 1.74 -3.96 19.97
N ASP A 45 2.63 -4.64 19.24
CA ASP A 45 2.79 -6.09 19.52
C ASP A 45 4.23 -6.59 19.34
N GLY A 46 4.97 -6.61 20.46
CA GLY A 46 6.07 -7.53 20.79
C GLY A 46 7.11 -7.78 19.70
N GLY A 47 8.22 -7.05 19.77
CA GLY A 47 9.26 -7.05 18.74
C GLY A 47 10.07 -8.32 18.59
N ALA A 48 10.78 -8.38 17.46
CA ALA A 48 12.02 -9.10 17.30
C ALA A 48 12.95 -8.23 16.44
N SER A 49 14.13 -7.95 16.97
CA SER A 49 15.24 -7.34 16.25
C SER A 49 15.72 -8.30 15.17
N VAL A 50 15.69 -7.87 13.91
CA VAL A 50 16.23 -8.65 12.79
C VAL A 50 17.65 -8.16 12.49
N ASP A 51 18.55 -9.13 12.43
CA ASP A 51 19.99 -9.02 12.18
C ASP A 51 20.26 -8.28 10.86
N GLU A 52 21.00 -7.17 10.93
CA GLU A 52 21.52 -6.46 9.76
C GLU A 52 22.62 -7.31 9.10
N GLY A 53 22.26 -8.19 8.17
CA GLY A 53 23.24 -9.13 7.64
C GLY A 53 22.88 -9.85 6.35
N GLY A 54 23.01 -9.15 5.22
CA GLY A 54 23.33 -9.79 3.93
C GLY A 54 22.39 -9.45 2.79
N ALA A 55 22.93 -9.52 1.56
CA ALA A 55 22.21 -9.39 0.30
C ALA A 55 21.30 -10.62 0.05
N GLY A 56 20.35 -10.85 0.97
CA GLY A 56 19.31 -11.86 0.90
C GLY A 56 18.02 -11.32 0.30
N GLU A 57 17.07 -12.21 0.05
CA GLU A 57 15.73 -11.78 -0.33
C GLU A 57 15.06 -10.95 0.77
N PRO A 58 14.25 -9.94 0.40
CA PRO A 58 13.52 -9.11 1.36
C PRO A 58 12.73 -9.97 2.34
N GLU A 59 12.79 -9.63 3.63
CA GLU A 59 12.10 -10.27 4.73
C GLU A 59 10.60 -10.44 4.46
N LEU A 60 9.92 -9.43 3.91
CA LEU A 60 8.51 -9.54 3.55
C LEU A 60 8.28 -10.67 2.55
N ILE A 61 9.13 -10.77 1.52
CA ILE A 61 9.04 -11.83 0.52
C ILE A 61 9.26 -13.19 1.16
N ARG A 62 10.30 -13.33 1.99
CA ARG A 62 10.59 -14.58 2.71
C ARG A 62 9.42 -14.99 3.60
N MET A 63 8.81 -14.03 4.31
CA MET A 63 7.64 -14.26 5.15
C MET A 63 6.41 -14.71 4.35
N LEU A 64 6.18 -14.15 3.15
CA LEU A 64 5.12 -14.62 2.26
C LEU A 64 5.39 -16.01 1.69
N GLU A 65 6.65 -16.40 1.52
CA GLU A 65 6.99 -17.78 1.10
C GLU A 65 6.61 -18.82 2.16
N PHE A 66 6.68 -18.49 3.44
CA PHE A 66 6.08 -19.33 4.49
C PHE A 66 4.56 -19.44 4.34
N ALA A 67 3.87 -18.34 4.03
CA ALA A 67 2.42 -18.37 3.79
C ALA A 67 2.05 -19.22 2.56
N ILE A 68 2.91 -19.26 1.53
CA ILE A 68 2.76 -20.13 0.36
C ILE A 68 2.92 -21.60 0.74
N HIS A 69 3.94 -21.94 1.53
CA HIS A 69 4.13 -23.32 2.03
C HIS A 69 2.93 -23.78 2.88
N GLU A 70 2.31 -22.86 3.63
CA GLU A 70 1.07 -23.11 4.36
C GLU A 70 -0.18 -23.15 3.46
N GLY A 71 -0.06 -23.01 2.14
CA GLY A 71 -1.18 -23.07 1.20
C GLY A 71 -2.19 -21.94 1.39
N LEU A 72 -1.76 -20.80 1.92
CA LEU A 72 -2.58 -19.60 2.10
C LEU A 72 -2.46 -18.63 0.93
N MET A 73 -1.35 -18.72 0.20
CA MET A 73 -1.05 -17.91 -0.96
C MET A 73 -0.41 -18.77 -2.05
N ASP A 74 -0.50 -18.30 -3.29
CA ASP A 74 0.21 -18.82 -4.44
C ASP A 74 1.21 -17.75 -4.93
N LYS A 75 2.26 -18.18 -5.65
CA LYS A 75 3.19 -17.30 -6.36
C LYS A 75 3.20 -17.65 -7.84
N VAL A 76 2.93 -16.67 -8.70
CA VAL A 76 2.97 -16.80 -10.16
C VAL A 76 3.93 -15.74 -10.70
N GLY A 77 5.15 -16.16 -11.02
CA GLY A 77 6.24 -15.23 -11.37
C GLY A 77 6.56 -14.30 -10.19
N PRO A 78 6.54 -12.96 -10.38
CA PRO A 78 6.77 -12.01 -9.29
C PRO A 78 5.51 -11.72 -8.45
N VAL A 79 4.35 -12.25 -8.83
CA VAL A 79 3.06 -11.91 -8.20
C VAL A 79 2.68 -12.92 -7.13
N PHE A 80 2.42 -12.42 -5.93
CA PHE A 80 1.84 -13.15 -4.81
C PHE A 80 0.32 -13.00 -4.86
N ARG A 81 -0.43 -14.08 -4.65
CA ARG A 81 -1.88 -14.07 -4.67
C ARG A 81 -2.43 -14.84 -3.49
N PHE A 82 -3.41 -14.29 -2.78
CA PHE A 82 -4.13 -15.07 -1.77
C PHE A 82 -4.91 -16.19 -2.44
N SER A 83 -4.82 -17.41 -1.90
CA SER A 83 -5.50 -18.56 -2.50
C SER A 83 -7.03 -18.40 -2.49
N HIS A 84 -7.56 -17.62 -1.54
CA HIS A 84 -8.97 -17.22 -1.49
C HIS A 84 -9.15 -15.81 -0.92
N ASP A 85 -10.22 -15.13 -1.34
CA ASP A 85 -10.60 -13.80 -0.83
C ASP A 85 -10.80 -13.78 0.68
N GLN A 86 -11.32 -14.87 1.28
CA GLN A 86 -11.48 -14.98 2.73
C GLN A 86 -10.15 -14.91 3.48
N ILE A 87 -9.05 -15.39 2.88
CA ILE A 87 -7.72 -15.34 3.47
C ILE A 87 -7.19 -13.91 3.43
N GLN A 88 -7.38 -13.22 2.30
CA GLN A 88 -7.05 -11.79 2.17
C GLN A 88 -7.83 -10.95 3.20
N LEU A 89 -9.14 -11.16 3.31
CA LEU A 89 -10.00 -10.44 4.25
C LEU A 89 -9.60 -10.73 5.71
N ALA A 90 -9.27 -11.98 6.03
CA ALA A 90 -8.80 -12.35 7.36
C ALA A 90 -7.46 -11.68 7.68
N ALA A 91 -6.51 -11.67 6.75
CA ALA A 91 -5.23 -10.98 6.90
C ALA A 91 -5.41 -9.47 7.07
N TYR A 92 -6.23 -8.83 6.23
CA TYR A 92 -6.55 -7.40 6.33
C TYR A 92 -7.27 -7.06 7.66
N SER A 93 -8.10 -7.98 8.15
CA SER A 93 -8.82 -7.81 9.42
C SER A 93 -7.92 -7.89 10.66
N LEU A 94 -6.69 -8.39 10.53
CA LEU A 94 -5.69 -8.30 11.59
C LEU A 94 -5.22 -6.85 11.84
N ILE A 95 -5.46 -5.93 10.90
CA ILE A 95 -5.24 -4.50 11.09
C ILE A 95 -6.47 -3.92 11.78
N PRO A 96 -6.35 -3.38 13.01
CA PRO A 96 -7.47 -2.72 13.69
C PRO A 96 -8.07 -1.63 12.80
N GLU A 97 -9.40 -1.55 12.74
CA GLU A 97 -10.10 -0.65 11.80
C GLU A 97 -9.62 0.80 11.90
N LEU A 98 -9.45 1.30 13.13
CA LEU A 98 -8.94 2.65 13.41
C LEU A 98 -7.51 2.89 12.92
N LYS A 99 -6.71 1.84 12.73
CA LYS A 99 -5.32 1.93 12.25
C LYS A 99 -5.19 1.76 10.74
N ARG A 100 -6.24 1.29 10.04
CA ARG A 100 -6.17 1.00 8.59
C ARG A 100 -5.83 2.23 7.76
N GLY A 101 -6.40 3.39 8.08
CA GLY A 101 -6.07 4.64 7.38
C GLY A 101 -4.59 4.99 7.48
N ALA A 102 -4.00 4.85 8.67
CA ALA A 102 -2.58 5.14 8.91
C ALA A 102 -1.67 4.14 8.19
N TRP A 103 -2.04 2.85 8.17
CA TRP A 103 -1.34 1.82 7.39
C TRP A 103 -1.33 2.17 5.90
N HIS A 104 -2.48 2.58 5.37
CA HIS A 104 -2.62 2.95 3.97
C HIS A 104 -1.80 4.20 3.61
N LEU A 105 -1.78 5.24 4.46
CA LEU A 105 -0.89 6.38 4.26
C LEU A 105 0.57 5.97 4.26
N ARG A 106 1.01 5.22 5.28
CA ARG A 106 2.43 4.86 5.38
C ARG A 106 2.89 4.01 4.20
N LEU A 107 2.08 3.05 3.75
CA LEU A 107 2.38 2.27 2.55
C LEU A 107 2.47 3.16 1.30
N GLY A 108 1.53 4.08 1.12
CA GLY A 108 1.58 5.02 0.00
C GLY A 108 2.82 5.92 0.03
N ASP A 109 3.15 6.47 1.20
CA ASP A 109 4.32 7.33 1.42
C ASP A 109 5.62 6.56 1.14
N LEU A 110 5.76 5.34 1.67
CA LEU A 110 6.94 4.49 1.44
C LEU A 110 7.16 4.22 -0.05
N LEU A 111 6.09 3.90 -0.78
CA LEU A 111 6.18 3.68 -2.22
C LEU A 111 6.58 4.96 -2.96
N LEU A 112 6.06 6.12 -2.55
CA LEU A 112 6.39 7.41 -3.14
C LEU A 112 7.85 7.82 -2.88
N GLU A 113 8.35 7.59 -1.66
CA GLU A 113 9.72 7.90 -1.22
C GLU A 113 10.77 7.04 -1.93
N ASN A 114 10.45 5.77 -2.20
CA ASN A 114 11.42 4.78 -2.68
C ASN A 114 11.36 4.52 -4.19
N ALA A 115 10.28 4.94 -4.87
CA ALA A 115 10.15 4.75 -6.30
C ALA A 115 10.95 5.80 -7.09
N SER A 116 11.71 5.35 -8.10
CA SER A 116 12.25 6.26 -9.11
C SER A 116 11.11 6.89 -9.92
N PRO A 117 11.32 8.03 -10.61
CA PRO A 117 10.25 8.67 -11.38
C PRO A 117 9.57 7.76 -12.41
N SER A 118 10.33 6.86 -13.07
CA SER A 118 9.78 5.91 -14.04
C SER A 118 8.95 4.82 -13.36
N VAL A 119 9.45 4.28 -12.24
CA VAL A 119 8.75 3.24 -11.46
C VAL A 119 7.47 3.82 -10.85
N LEU A 120 7.54 5.03 -10.29
CA LEU A 120 6.38 5.75 -9.74
C LEU A 120 5.29 5.92 -10.81
N GLU A 121 5.67 6.26 -12.04
CA GLU A 121 4.69 6.41 -13.12
C GLU A 121 4.01 5.08 -13.42
N GLU A 122 4.72 3.95 -13.45
CA GLU A 122 4.13 2.62 -13.65
C GLU A 122 3.13 2.26 -12.55
N MET A 123 3.51 2.47 -11.29
CA MET A 123 2.71 2.11 -10.10
C MET A 123 1.78 3.21 -9.58
N LEU A 124 1.62 4.31 -10.32
CA LEU A 124 0.92 5.52 -9.86
C LEU A 124 -0.47 5.23 -9.27
N PHE A 125 -1.23 4.32 -9.89
CA PHE A 125 -2.54 3.91 -9.37
C PHE A 125 -2.45 3.26 -7.99
N VAL A 126 -1.47 2.39 -7.78
CA VAL A 126 -1.26 1.72 -6.50
C VAL A 126 -0.96 2.75 -5.41
N VAL A 127 -0.05 3.68 -5.68
CA VAL A 127 0.33 4.73 -4.70
C VAL A 127 -0.88 5.60 -4.35
N VAL A 128 -1.59 6.10 -5.36
CA VAL A 128 -2.76 6.96 -5.16
C VAL A 128 -3.89 6.22 -4.43
N ASP A 129 -4.14 4.96 -4.75
CA ASP A 129 -5.16 4.15 -4.09
C ASP A 129 -4.82 3.93 -2.60
N GLN A 130 -3.54 3.70 -2.27
CA GLN A 130 -3.10 3.61 -0.87
C GLN A 130 -3.34 4.94 -0.14
N LEU A 131 -2.85 6.05 -0.68
CA LEU A 131 -2.98 7.36 -0.02
C LEU A 131 -4.44 7.81 0.12
N ASN A 132 -5.29 7.58 -0.89
CA ASN A 132 -6.71 7.94 -0.86
C ASN A 132 -7.48 7.20 0.26
N ARG A 133 -7.13 5.94 0.55
CA ARG A 133 -7.74 5.18 1.65
C ARG A 133 -7.41 5.73 3.03
N GLY A 134 -6.31 6.47 3.14
CA GLY A 134 -5.87 7.14 4.37
C GLY A 134 -6.20 8.63 4.44
N ARG A 135 -6.80 9.22 3.40
CA ARG A 135 -6.97 10.68 3.24
C ARG A 135 -7.64 11.40 4.42
N ALA A 136 -8.52 10.71 5.15
CA ALA A 136 -9.23 11.30 6.28
C ALA A 136 -8.28 11.72 7.42
N LEU A 137 -7.08 11.14 7.48
CA LEU A 137 -6.09 11.47 8.50
C LEU A 137 -5.20 12.67 8.14
N ILE A 138 -5.30 13.19 6.91
CA ILE A 138 -4.55 14.37 6.44
C ILE A 138 -5.48 15.57 6.21
N GLU A 139 -6.71 15.56 6.72
CA GLU A 139 -7.69 16.62 6.47
C GLU A 139 -7.18 18.01 6.91
N ASP A 140 -6.44 18.06 8.01
CA ASP A 140 -5.85 19.28 8.58
C ASP A 140 -4.46 19.64 7.98
N ASP A 141 -3.87 18.76 7.16
CA ASP A 141 -2.56 18.96 6.53
C ASP A 141 -2.74 19.42 5.08
N VAL A 142 -2.72 20.74 4.87
CA VAL A 142 -2.97 21.36 3.57
C VAL A 142 -1.94 20.93 2.53
N ASP A 143 -0.67 20.86 2.90
CA ASP A 143 0.41 20.53 1.97
C ASP A 143 0.29 19.08 1.49
N LYS A 144 0.07 18.13 2.41
CA LYS A 144 -0.16 16.72 2.03
C LYS A 144 -1.41 16.54 1.18
N ARG A 145 -2.48 17.29 1.47
CA ARG A 145 -3.70 17.26 0.65
C ARG A 145 -3.44 17.73 -0.77
N LEU A 146 -2.71 18.83 -0.94
CA LEU A 146 -2.36 19.37 -2.25
C LEU A 146 -1.48 18.39 -3.03
N ASP A 147 -0.52 17.75 -2.37
CA ASP A 147 0.33 16.75 -3.03
C ASP A 147 -0.46 15.51 -3.45
N LEU A 148 -1.37 15.01 -2.59
CA LEU A 148 -2.29 13.93 -2.97
C LEU A 148 -3.27 14.35 -4.08
N ALA A 149 -3.71 15.62 -4.12
CA ALA A 149 -4.54 16.15 -5.20
C ALA A 149 -3.79 16.12 -6.54
N LYS A 150 -2.52 16.53 -6.57
CA LYS A 150 -1.66 16.46 -7.77
C LYS A 150 -1.46 15.02 -8.23
N LEU A 151 -1.25 14.08 -7.31
CA LEU A 151 -1.12 12.66 -7.64
C LEU A 151 -2.42 12.10 -8.22
N ASN A 152 -3.57 12.43 -7.64
CA ASN A 152 -4.89 12.08 -8.17
C ASN A 152 -5.14 12.67 -9.57
N MET A 153 -4.75 13.92 -9.81
CA MET A 153 -4.82 14.52 -11.16
C MET A 153 -3.97 13.73 -12.16
N ARG A 154 -2.73 13.37 -11.80
CA ARG A 154 -1.85 12.57 -12.66
C ARG A 154 -2.47 11.20 -12.96
N ALA A 155 -2.98 10.50 -11.94
CA ALA A 155 -3.66 9.22 -12.10
C ALA A 155 -4.90 9.35 -13.00
N GLY A 156 -5.70 10.40 -12.81
CA GLY A 156 -6.85 10.71 -13.67
C GLY A 156 -6.45 10.88 -15.14
N LYS A 157 -5.41 11.67 -15.42
CA LYS A 157 -4.87 11.86 -16.77
C LYS A 157 -4.38 10.55 -17.37
N LYS A 158 -3.61 9.76 -16.62
CA LYS A 158 -3.14 8.44 -17.05
C LYS A 158 -4.30 7.50 -17.38
N ALA A 159 -5.33 7.46 -16.53
CA ALA A 159 -6.52 6.62 -16.75
C ALA A 159 -7.30 7.04 -18.01
N ILE A 160 -7.37 8.34 -18.33
CA ILE A 160 -7.93 8.83 -19.60
C ILE A 160 -7.12 8.30 -20.79
N SER A 161 -5.79 8.40 -20.73
CA SER A 161 -4.89 7.90 -21.79
C SER A 161 -5.02 6.38 -21.99
N SER A 162 -5.39 5.63 -20.95
CA SER A 162 -5.67 4.19 -21.00
C SER A 162 -7.15 3.85 -21.24
N ALA A 163 -7.99 4.82 -21.66
CA ALA A 163 -9.42 4.66 -21.92
C ALA A 163 -10.25 4.09 -20.74
N THR A 164 -9.78 4.26 -19.50
CA THR A 164 -10.45 3.80 -18.28
C THR A 164 -11.19 4.97 -17.61
N PHE A 165 -12.27 5.42 -18.25
CA PHE A 165 -12.96 6.67 -17.88
C PHE A 165 -13.58 6.65 -16.47
N THR A 166 -14.07 5.49 -16.00
CA THR A 166 -14.62 5.37 -14.65
C THR A 166 -13.55 5.63 -13.58
N SER A 167 -12.36 5.04 -13.72
CA SER A 167 -11.24 5.29 -12.81
C SER A 167 -10.75 6.72 -12.92
N ALA A 168 -10.68 7.27 -14.14
CA ALA A 168 -10.33 8.67 -14.35
C ALA A 168 -11.26 9.63 -13.59
N ALA A 169 -12.58 9.43 -13.72
CA ALA A 169 -13.57 10.24 -13.02
C ALA A 169 -13.44 10.12 -11.50
N SER A 170 -13.15 8.91 -11.00
CA SER A 170 -12.90 8.68 -9.57
C SER A 170 -11.68 9.46 -9.08
N TYR A 171 -10.53 9.32 -9.74
CA TYR A 171 -9.30 10.01 -9.33
C TYR A 171 -9.44 11.54 -9.40
N LEU A 172 -10.04 12.06 -10.48
CA LEU A 172 -10.24 13.51 -10.60
C LEU A 172 -11.19 14.05 -9.52
N LYS A 173 -12.25 13.32 -9.19
CA LYS A 173 -13.16 13.68 -8.11
C LYS A 173 -12.45 13.68 -6.75
N GLU A 174 -11.66 12.65 -6.47
CA GLU A 174 -10.85 12.55 -5.25
C GLU A 174 -9.86 13.72 -5.16
N GLY A 175 -9.19 14.06 -6.25
CA GLY A 175 -8.29 15.21 -6.33
C GLY A 175 -8.99 16.54 -6.00
N ILE A 176 -10.18 16.78 -6.56
CA ILE A 176 -10.96 18.00 -6.30
C ILE A 176 -11.37 18.10 -4.82
N LEU A 177 -11.76 16.99 -4.19
CA LEU A 177 -12.17 16.97 -2.79
C LEU A 177 -11.04 17.33 -1.83
N LEU A 178 -9.79 17.15 -2.24
CA LEU A 178 -8.61 17.46 -1.44
C LEU A 178 -8.22 18.93 -1.50
N LEU A 179 -8.65 19.67 -2.53
CA LEU A 179 -8.31 21.07 -2.72
C LEU A 179 -8.93 21.97 -1.63
N PRO A 180 -8.23 23.05 -1.23
CA PRO A 180 -8.80 24.03 -0.31
C PRO A 180 -9.99 24.77 -0.95
N PRO A 181 -10.91 25.35 -0.17
CA PRO A 181 -12.08 26.08 -0.69
C PRO A 181 -11.75 27.19 -1.70
N ASN A 182 -10.53 27.74 -1.65
CA ASN A 182 -10.06 28.85 -2.51
C ASN A 182 -9.05 28.43 -3.60
N HIS A 183 -8.93 27.15 -3.92
CA HIS A 183 -7.98 26.61 -4.92
C HIS A 183 -8.06 27.26 -6.31
N TRP A 184 -9.24 27.71 -6.72
CA TRP A 184 -9.49 28.42 -7.97
C TRP A 184 -8.67 29.71 -8.18
N ASN A 185 -8.03 30.27 -7.15
CA ASN A 185 -7.16 31.44 -7.28
C ASN A 185 -5.66 31.08 -7.47
N ASP A 186 -5.22 29.91 -6.99
CA ASP A 186 -3.79 29.60 -6.85
C ASP A 186 -3.36 28.26 -7.52
N ASP A 187 -4.29 27.36 -7.84
CA ASP A 187 -4.01 25.95 -8.22
C ASP A 187 -4.67 25.52 -9.56
N TYR A 188 -4.49 26.29 -10.64
CA TYR A 188 -5.02 25.96 -11.98
C TYR A 188 -4.07 25.13 -12.85
#